data_AF-A0A2S6INL4-F1
#
_entry.id   AF-A0A2S6INL4-F1
#
_cell.length_a   1.000
_cell.length_b   1.000
_cell.length_c   1.000
_cell.angle_alpha   90.00
_cell.angle_beta   90.00
_cell.angle_gamma   90.00
#
_symmetry.space_group_name_H-M   'P 1'
#
loop_
_entity.id
_entity.type
_entity.pdbx_description
1 polymer ?
#
loop_
_entity_poly.entity_id
_entity_poly.type
_entity_poly.pdbx_seq_one_letter_code
_entity_poly.pdbx_strand_id
1 'polypeptide(L)' 'MSLFNFDRVPVKTRFIYALLSSGLTTLFCYIIFTVFDMADFDWGYYIFFFIAMFIFGFFSSGYSINKKKK' A
#
# COMPACT_ATOMS: atom_id res chain seq x y z
N MET A 1 14.03 13.12 -5.64
CA MET A 1 14.31 11.75 -6.13
C MET A 1 13.09 11.32 -6.94
N SER A 2 13.23 10.87 -8.19
CA SER A 2 12.05 10.60 -9.05
C SER A 2 11.29 9.33 -8.62
N LEU A 3 9.96 9.42 -8.51
CA LEU A 3 9.03 8.30 -8.26
C LEU A 3 9.19 7.16 -9.28
N PHE A 4 9.56 7.51 -10.50
CA PHE A 4 9.68 6.62 -11.65
C PHE A 4 11.10 6.09 -11.85
N ASN A 5 11.99 6.26 -10.87
CA ASN A 5 13.37 5.80 -11.01
C ASN A 5 13.47 4.31 -10.62
N PHE A 6 13.25 3.42 -11.59
CA PHE A 6 13.21 1.97 -11.41
C PHE A 6 14.58 1.30 -11.26
N ASP A 7 15.67 2.03 -11.52
CA ASP A 7 17.03 1.47 -11.50
C ASP A 7 17.52 1.10 -10.09
N ARG A 8 16.95 1.71 -9.03
CA ARG A 8 17.40 1.47 -7.64
C ARG A 8 16.65 0.36 -6.91
N VAL A 9 15.40 0.06 -7.31
CA VAL A 9 14.56 -0.94 -6.64
C VAL A 9 13.85 -1.75 -7.71
N PRO A 10 14.10 -3.07 -7.80
CA PRO A 10 13.49 -3.90 -8.83
C PRO A 10 11.97 -3.94 -8.67
N VAL A 11 11.27 -3.96 -9.80
CA VAL A 11 9.79 -3.94 -9.88
C VAL A 11 9.15 -5.02 -9.00
N LYS A 12 9.76 -6.21 -8.90
CA LYS A 12 9.31 -7.30 -8.04
C LYS A 12 9.22 -6.88 -6.56
N THR A 13 10.23 -6.19 -6.04
CA THR A 13 10.25 -5.72 -4.64
C THR A 13 9.24 -4.63 -4.42
N ARG A 14 9.02 -3.75 -5.40
CA ARG A 14 7.96 -2.72 -5.35
C ARG A 14 6.57 -3.36 -5.28
N PHE A 15 6.34 -4.40 -6.07
CA PHE A 15 5.09 -5.13 -6.11
C PHE A 15 4.80 -5.84 -4.79
N ILE A 16 5.79 -6.56 -4.24
CA ILE A 16 5.65 -7.24 -2.94
C ILE A 16 5.39 -6.22 -1.82
N TYR A 17 6.13 -5.12 -1.80
CA TYR A 17 5.93 -4.06 -0.80
C TYR A 17 4.55 -3.42 -0.93
N ALA A 18 4.13 -3.11 -2.16
CA ALA A 18 2.80 -2.57 -2.44
C ALA A 18 1.70 -3.50 -1.94
N LEU A 19 1.80 -4.79 -2.24
CA LEU A 19 0.82 -5.81 -1.87
C LEU A 19 0.72 -5.96 -0.35
N LEU A 20 1.86 -6.06 0.33
CA LEU A 20 1.89 -6.18 1.80
C LEU A 20 1.37 -4.91 2.46
N SER A 21 1.81 -3.74 2.00
CA SER A 21 1.38 -2.46 2.55
C SER A 21 -0.11 -2.23 2.33
N SER A 22 -0.62 -2.41 1.12
CA SER A 22 -2.03 -2.19 0.82
C SER A 22 -2.92 -3.23 1.49
N GLY A 23 -2.49 -4.49 1.55
CA GLY A 23 -3.19 -5.58 2.24
C GLY A 23 -3.33 -5.30 3.73
N LEU A 24 -2.23 -4.98 4.41
CA LEU A 24 -2.24 -4.63 5.83
C LEU A 24 -3.10 -3.39 6.09
N THR A 25 -2.96 -2.33 5.29
CA THR A 25 -3.72 -1.09 5.51
C THR A 25 -5.23 -1.29 5.30
N THR A 26 -5.61 -2.07 4.28
CA THR A 26 -7.02 -2.39 4.01
C THR A 26 -7.61 -3.28 5.10
N LEU A 27 -6.84 -4.26 5.60
CA LEU A 27 -7.25 -5.11 6.70
C LEU A 27 -7.42 -4.33 8.01
N PHE A 28 -6.50 -3.39 8.31
CA PHE A 28 -6.66 -2.49 9.44
C PHE A 28 -7.88 -1.59 9.29
N CYS A 29 -8.13 -1.01 8.11
CA CYS A 29 -9.34 -0.23 7.85
C CYS A 29 -10.60 -1.08 8.03
N TYR A 30 -10.63 -2.30 7.49
CA TYR A 30 -11.74 -3.23 7.68
C TYR A 30 -11.99 -3.50 9.16
N ILE A 31 -10.96 -3.86 9.93
CA ILE A 31 -11.11 -4.08 11.39
C ILE A 31 -11.64 -2.82 12.07
N ILE A 32 -11.08 -1.64 11.77
CA ILE A 32 -11.50 -0.38 12.41
C ILE A 32 -12.97 -0.06 12.07
N PHE A 33 -13.36 -0.13 10.80
CA PHE A 33 -14.70 0.25 10.38
C PHE A 33 -15.77 -0.80 10.74
N THR A 34 -15.43 -2.09 10.67
CA THR A 34 -16.35 -3.18 10.99
C THR A 34 -16.47 -3.45 12.49
N VAL A 35 -15.39 -3.33 13.27
CA VAL A 35 -15.43 -3.63 14.73
C VAL A 35 -15.88 -2.43 15.55
N PHE A 36 -15.52 -1.20 15.14
CA PHE A 36 -15.91 0.00 15.87
C PHE A 36 -17.18 0.68 15.33
N ASP A 37 -17.92 -0.03 14.46
CA ASP A 37 -19.27 0.35 14.00
C ASP A 37 -19.38 1.79 13.49
N MET A 38 -18.32 2.28 12.83
CA MET A 38 -18.25 3.68 12.38
C MET A 38 -18.85 3.87 10.99
N ALA A 39 -19.00 2.80 10.19
CA ALA A 39 -19.73 2.80 8.92
C ALA A 39 -19.77 1.39 8.28
N ASP A 40 -20.96 0.94 7.89
CA ASP A 40 -21.15 -0.21 7.00
C ASP A 40 -20.79 0.20 5.56
N PHE A 41 -19.51 0.12 5.22
CA PHE A 41 -19.06 0.26 3.85
C PHE A 41 -19.20 -1.06 3.09
N ASP A 42 -19.68 -0.99 1.85
CA ASP A 42 -19.79 -2.16 0.98
C ASP A 42 -18.39 -2.68 0.55
N TRP A 43 -18.30 -3.94 0.15
CA TRP A 43 -17.07 -4.58 -0.33
C TRP A 43 -16.39 -3.81 -1.46
N GLY A 44 -17.16 -3.10 -2.29
CA GLY A 44 -16.63 -2.22 -3.33
C GLY A 44 -15.73 -1.10 -2.81
N TYR A 45 -16.03 -0.54 -1.64
CA TYR A 45 -15.21 0.50 -1.01
C TYR A 45 -13.84 -0.04 -0.60
N TYR A 46 -13.81 -1.21 0.04
CA TYR A 46 -12.56 -1.84 0.47
C TYR A 46 -11.67 -2.27 -0.70
N ILE A 47 -12.27 -2.74 -1.81
CA ILE A 47 -11.55 -3.07 -3.04
C ILE A 47 -10.95 -1.80 -3.68
N PHE A 48 -11.74 -0.73 -3.80
CA PHE A 48 -11.25 0.53 -4.34
C PHE A 48 -10.11 1.11 -3.48
N PHE A 49 -10.30 1.09 -2.16
CA PHE A 49 -9.29 1.52 -1.20
C PHE A 49 -8.00 0.69 -1.30
N PHE A 50 -8.12 -0.63 -1.41
CA PHE A 50 -6.98 -1.53 -1.61
C PHE A 50 -6.20 -1.18 -2.87
N ILE A 51 -6.89 -0.97 -4.00
CA ILE A 51 -6.25 -0.61 -5.28
C ILE A 51 -5.53 0.74 -5.17
N ALA A 52 -6.17 1.74 -4.56
CA ALA A 52 -5.56 3.06 -4.36
C ALA A 52 -4.29 2.97 -3.48
N MET A 53 -4.37 2.23 -2.37
CA MET A 53 -3.24 2.01 -1.47
C MET A 53 -2.15 1.15 -2.11
N PHE A 54 -2.51 0.24 -3.01
CA PHE A 54 -1.56 -0.58 -3.77
C PHE A 54 -0.75 0.28 -4.74
N ILE A 55 -1.42 1.15 -5.51
CA ILE A 55 -0.75 2.10 -6.41
C ILE A 55 0.19 3.00 -5.60
N PHE A 56 -0.28 3.54 -4.48
CA PHE A 56 0.53 4.37 -3.61
C PHE A 56 1.74 3.62 -3.02
N GLY A 57 1.54 2.40 -2.52
CA GLY A 57 2.59 1.53 -2.00
C GLY A 57 3.64 1.18 -3.06
N PHE A 58 3.21 0.94 -4.29
CA PHE A 58 4.10 0.59 -5.41
C PHE A 58 5.06 1.73 -5.74
N PHE A 59 4.54 2.97 -5.85
CA PHE A 59 5.37 4.13 -6.15
C PHE A 59 6.18 4.63 -4.94
N SER A 60 5.64 4.50 -3.71
CA SER A 60 6.33 4.92 -2.49
C SER A 60 7.44 3.97 -2.03
N SER A 61 7.39 2.68 -2.42
CA SER A 61 8.43 1.68 -2.12
C SER A 61 9.86 2.13 -2.50
N GLY A 62 9.98 2.90 -3.59
CA GLY A 62 11.26 3.46 -4.06
C GLY A 62 11.87 4.48 -3.09
N TYR A 63 11.08 5.13 -2.24
CA TYR A 63 11.56 6.02 -1.18
C TYR A 63 11.93 5.27 0.10
N SER A 64 11.18 4.21 0.44
CA SER A 64 11.36 3.51 1.71
C SER A 64 12.62 2.63 1.75
N ILE A 65 13.08 2.12 0.61
CA ILE A 65 14.24 1.20 0.53
C ILE A 65 15.59 1.93 0.57
N ASN A 66 15.60 3.26 0.46
CA ASN A 66 16.83 4.07 0.47
C ASN A 66 17.49 4.24 1.86
N LYS A 67 16.94 3.66 2.93
CA LYS A 67 17.43 3.85 4.31
C LYS A 67 18.44 2.79 4.80
N LYS A 68 19.08 2.02 3.91
CA LYS A 68 20.11 1.01 4.27
C LYS A 68 21.46 1.16 3.58
N LYS A 69 21.85 2.38 3.21
CA LYS A 69 23.26 2.70 2.88
C LYS A 69 23.65 4.04 3.51
N LYS A 70 23.96 4.01 4.80
CA LYS A 70 24.94 4.91 5.41
C LYS A 70 25.89 4.03 6.20
#